data_AF-A0A0Q5ZUI1-F1
#
_entry.id   AF-A0A0Q5ZUI1-F1
#
_cell.length_a   1.000
_cell.length_b   1.000
_cell.length_c   1.000
_cell.angle_alpha   90.00
_cell.angle_beta   90.00
_cell.angle_gamma   90.00
#
_symmetry.space_group_name_H-M   'P 1'
#
loop_
_entity.id
_entity.type
_entity.pdbx_description
1 polymer ?
#
loop_
_entity_poly.entity_id
_entity_poly.type
_entity_poly.pdbx_seq_one_letter_code
_entity_poly.pdbx_strand_id
1 'polypeptide(L)'
;MAALHDAVGITTAQEPAWLDLLDAAARALQRPSGPAEAATKDPVTLLKVHELQSSKHVASMRAVGLALARLNANLSDQQRQRLVEGLRPILASIPP
;
A
#
# COMPACT_ATOMS: atom_id res chain seq x y z
N MET A 1 0.35 -14.25 -2.44
CA MET A 1 -0.42 -13.29 -3.26
C MET A 1 -1.50 -13.96 -4.10
N ALA A 2 -1.19 -15.06 -4.81
CA ALA A 2 -2.19 -15.86 -5.53
C ALA A 2 -3.41 -16.24 -4.66
N ALA A 3 -3.20 -16.63 -3.40
CA ALA A 3 -4.30 -17.02 -2.51
C ALA A 3 -5.38 -15.94 -2.29
N LEU A 4 -5.04 -14.64 -2.22
CA LEU A 4 -6.05 -13.58 -2.07
C LEU A 4 -6.69 -13.22 -3.42
N HIS A 5 -5.89 -13.15 -4.48
CA HIS A 5 -6.35 -12.94 -5.85
C HIS A 5 -7.42 -13.99 -6.23
N ASP A 6 -7.11 -15.26 -5.97
CA ASP A 6 -7.97 -16.40 -6.28
C ASP A 6 -9.19 -16.47 -5.35
N ALA A 7 -9.02 -16.15 -4.05
CA ALA A 7 -10.12 -16.09 -3.10
C ALA A 7 -11.14 -14.99 -3.44
N VAL A 8 -10.67 -13.82 -3.89
CA VAL A 8 -11.54 -12.75 -4.38
C VAL A 8 -12.19 -13.16 -5.70
N GLY A 9 -11.50 -13.96 -6.51
CA GLY A 9 -11.94 -14.37 -7.84
C GLY A 9 -11.76 -13.25 -8.85
N ILE A 10 -10.58 -12.63 -8.86
CA ILE A 10 -10.22 -11.59 -9.82
C ILE A 10 -10.23 -12.17 -11.24
N THR A 11 -10.86 -11.44 -12.16
CA THR A 11 -10.98 -11.85 -13.56
C THR A 11 -9.89 -11.19 -14.41
N THR A 12 -9.68 -11.72 -15.62
CA THR A 12 -8.72 -11.16 -16.59
C THR A 12 -8.97 -9.68 -16.91
N ALA A 13 -10.23 -9.23 -16.90
CA ALA A 13 -10.58 -7.83 -17.11
C ALA A 13 -10.21 -6.93 -15.90
N GLN A 14 -10.12 -7.50 -14.71
CA GLN A 14 -9.78 -6.82 -13.46
C GLN A 14 -8.27 -6.89 -13.14
N GLU A 15 -7.52 -7.75 -13.85
CA GLU A 15 -6.08 -7.96 -13.67
C GLU A 15 -5.27 -6.65 -13.67
N PRO A 16 -5.49 -5.68 -14.58
CA PRO A 16 -4.71 -4.45 -14.57
C PRO A 16 -4.90 -3.65 -13.27
N ALA A 17 -6.13 -3.58 -12.75
CA ALA A 17 -6.43 -2.87 -11.50
C ALA A 17 -5.87 -3.62 -10.28
N TRP A 18 -5.79 -4.95 -10.34
CA TRP A 18 -5.15 -5.76 -9.31
C TRP A 18 -3.64 -5.55 -9.29
N LEU A 19 -2.98 -5.57 -10.45
CA LEU A 19 -1.55 -5.31 -10.58
C LEU A 19 -1.19 -3.89 -10.14
N ASP A 20 -1.99 -2.88 -10.50
CA ASP A 20 -1.83 -1.50 -10.02
C ASP A 20 -1.82 -1.41 -8.48
N LEU A 21 -2.70 -2.16 -7.81
CA LEU A 21 -2.73 -2.24 -6.35
C LEU A 21 -1.46 -2.88 -5.78
N LEU A 22 -1.00 -3.98 -6.39
CA LEU A 22 0.23 -4.65 -5.96
C LEU A 22 1.45 -3.76 -6.14
N ASP A 23 1.55 -3.04 -7.26
CA ASP A 23 2.64 -2.11 -7.52
C ASP A 23 2.64 -0.93 -6.54
N ALA A 24 1.46 -0.36 -6.27
CA ALA A 24 1.33 0.70 -5.27
C ALA A 24 1.73 0.20 -3.87
N ALA A 25 1.28 -1.00 -3.49
CA ALA A 25 1.62 -1.61 -2.20
C ALA A 25 3.12 -1.92 -2.10
N ALA A 26 3.74 -2.45 -3.17
CA ALA A 26 5.17 -2.72 -3.22
C ALA A 26 5.99 -1.43 -3.03
N ARG A 27 5.61 -0.34 -3.71
CA ARG A 27 6.25 0.98 -3.54
C ARG A 27 6.05 1.57 -2.14
N ALA A 28 4.90 1.31 -1.51
CA ALA A 28 4.66 1.75 -0.14
C ALA A 28 5.46 0.95 0.90
N LEU A 29 5.67 -0.34 0.65
CA LEU A 29 6.48 -1.23 1.48
C LEU A 29 7.98 -1.02 1.30
N GLN A 30 8.41 -0.44 0.18
CA GLN A 30 9.78 0.06 0.03
C GLN A 30 9.98 1.19 1.04
N ARG A 31 10.45 0.80 2.23
CA ARG A 31 10.91 1.74 3.26
C ARG A 31 11.86 2.70 2.56
N PRO A 32 11.66 4.02 2.65
CA PRO A 32 12.66 4.94 2.13
C PRO A 32 13.93 4.64 2.90
N SER A 33 14.88 3.97 2.24
CA SER A 33 16.25 3.89 2.72
C SER A 33 16.68 5.34 2.90
N GLY A 34 16.65 5.80 4.16
CA GLY A 34 17.20 7.09 4.51
C GLY A 34 18.65 7.14 4.04
N PRO A 35 19.21 8.34 3.86
CA PRO A 35 20.61 8.46 3.51
C PRO A 35 21.38 7.60 4.50
N ALA A 36 22.10 6.59 3.99
CA ALA A 36 22.99 5.75 4.77
C ALA A 36 23.78 6.69 5.67
N GLU A 37 23.53 6.62 6.98
CA GLU A 37 24.29 7.31 8.03
C GLU A 37 24.91 8.63 7.57
N ALA A 38 24.10 9.61 7.17
CA ALA A 38 24.65 10.94 7.00
C ALA A 38 25.11 11.37 8.40
N ALA A 39 26.44 11.45 8.56
CA ALA A 39 27.17 11.79 9.78
C ALA A 39 26.91 13.24 10.27
N THR A 40 25.66 13.71 10.16
CA THR A 40 25.26 15.07 10.41
C THR A 40 24.39 15.09 11.67
N LYS A 41 24.98 15.56 12.77
CA LYS A 41 24.31 15.80 14.06
C LYS A 41 23.45 17.07 14.08
N ASP A 42 23.29 17.74 12.93
CA ASP A 42 22.53 18.99 12.83
C ASP A 42 21.02 18.73 12.94
N PRO A 43 20.34 19.22 13.99
CA PRO A 43 18.94 18.91 14.26
C PRO A 43 17.99 19.43 13.19
N VAL A 44 18.33 20.55 12.52
CA VAL A 44 17.49 21.11 11.44
C VAL A 44 17.52 20.21 10.20
N THR A 45 18.68 19.67 9.85
CA THR A 45 18.84 18.72 8.75
C THR A 45 18.10 17.41 9.04
N LEU A 46 18.18 16.91 10.27
CA LEU A 46 17.43 15.72 10.69
C LEU A 46 15.91 15.93 10.60
N LEU A 47 15.41 17.10 11.04
CA LEU A 47 13.99 17.43 10.93
C LEU A 47 13.51 17.44 9.47
N LYS A 48 14.27 18.08 8.56
CA LYS A 48 13.94 18.14 7.13
C LYS A 48 13.93 16.75 6.49
N VAL A 49 14.88 15.89 6.83
CA VAL A 49 14.91 14.50 6.35
C VAL A 49 13.68 13.74 6.84
N HIS A 50 13.31 13.91 8.12
CA HIS A 50 12.13 13.29 8.70
C HIS A 50 10.83 13.78 8.03
N GLU A 51 10.66 15.09 7.82
CA GLU A 51 9.51 15.66 7.12
C GLU A 51 9.39 15.12 5.69
N LEU A 52 10.51 15.04 4.96
CA LEU A 52 10.54 14.51 3.61
C LEU A 52 10.17 13.02 3.57
N GLN A 53 10.66 12.23 4.53
CA GLN A 53 10.31 10.81 4.66
C GLN A 53 8.83 10.63 5.01
N SER A 54 8.31 11.43 5.94
CA SER A 54 6.88 11.43 6.32
C SER A 54 5.99 11.80 5.13
N SER A 55 6.34 12.85 4.39
CA SER A 55 5.64 13.25 3.17
C SER A 55 5.62 12.15 2.10
N LYS A 56 6.77 11.50 1.86
CA LYS A 56 6.86 10.34 0.96
C LYS A 56 5.98 9.19 1.43
N HIS A 57 5.99 8.89 2.73
CA HIS A 57 5.16 7.83 3.29
C HIS A 57 3.66 8.12 3.09
N VAL A 58 3.20 9.34 3.37
CA VAL A 58 1.81 9.76 3.13
C VAL A 58 1.45 9.66 1.65
N ALA A 59 2.34 10.09 0.74
CA ALA A 59 2.11 9.97 -0.69
C ALA A 59 1.97 8.51 -1.15
N SER A 60 2.82 7.60 -0.65
CA SER A 60 2.73 6.17 -0.95
C SER A 60 1.43 5.56 -0.42
N MET A 61 1.01 5.88 0.81
CA MET A 61 -0.26 5.41 1.37
C MET A 61 -1.47 5.91 0.56
N ARG A 62 -1.43 7.16 0.09
CA ARG A 62 -2.46 7.70 -0.82
C ARG A 62 -2.52 6.94 -2.14
N ALA A 63 -1.37 6.59 -2.72
CA ALA A 63 -1.32 5.82 -3.96
C ALA A 63 -1.96 4.42 -3.79
N VAL A 64 -1.68 3.74 -2.66
CA VAL A 64 -2.33 2.47 -2.32
C VAL A 64 -3.84 2.64 -2.20
N GLY A 65 -4.30 3.67 -1.49
CA GLY A 65 -5.73 3.96 -1.34
C GLY A 65 -6.44 4.22 -2.67
N LEU A 66 -5.80 4.96 -3.58
CA LEU A 66 -6.33 5.23 -4.92
C LEU A 66 -6.40 3.95 -5.77
N ALA A 67 -5.37 3.12 -5.75
CA ALA A 67 -5.37 1.83 -6.46
C ALA A 67 -6.45 0.89 -5.91
N LEU A 68 -6.61 0.83 -4.58
CA LEU A 68 -7.66 0.05 -3.95
C LEU A 68 -9.07 0.56 -4.33
N ALA A 69 -9.28 1.87 -4.37
CA ALA A 69 -10.55 2.45 -4.81
C ALA A 69 -10.88 2.11 -6.27
N ARG A 70 -9.87 2.13 -7.16
CA ARG A 70 -10.03 1.72 -8.56
C ARG A 70 -10.36 0.25 -8.70
N LEU A 71 -9.68 -0.62 -7.95
CA LEU A 71 -10.02 -2.04 -7.92
C LEU A 71 -11.47 -2.22 -7.44
N ASN A 72 -11.82 -1.62 -6.30
CA ASN A 72 -13.14 -1.73 -5.68
C ASN A 72 -14.29 -1.27 -6.59
N ALA A 73 -14.07 -0.26 -7.44
CA ALA A 73 -15.05 0.21 -8.42
C ALA A 73 -15.34 -0.83 -9.53
N ASN A 74 -14.41 -1.73 -9.79
CA ASN A 74 -14.53 -2.77 -10.81
C ASN A 74 -14.95 -4.14 -10.24
N LEU A 75 -15.11 -4.27 -8.92
CA LEU A 75 -15.50 -5.51 -8.25
C LEU A 75 -17.01 -5.59 -8.06
N SER A 76 -17.57 -6.80 -8.20
CA SER A 76 -18.95 -7.08 -7.78
C SER A 76 -19.08 -6.99 -6.26
N ASP A 77 -20.30 -6.85 -5.73
CA ASP A 77 -20.54 -6.83 -4.28
C ASP A 77 -19.97 -8.09 -3.59
N GLN A 78 -20.13 -9.25 -4.22
CA GLN A 78 -19.60 -10.51 -3.70
C GLN A 78 -18.06 -10.51 -3.66
N GLN A 79 -17.40 -10.02 -4.71
CA GLN A 79 -15.93 -9.90 -4.74
C GLN A 79 -15.43 -8.90 -3.69
N ARG A 80 -16.13 -7.77 -3.52
CA ARG A 80 -15.81 -6.78 -2.48
C ARG A 80 -15.90 -7.36 -1.08
N GLN A 81 -16.93 -8.15 -0.80
CA GLN A 81 -17.08 -8.82 0.49
C GLN A 81 -15.94 -9.81 0.76
N ARG A 82 -15.58 -10.64 -0.23
CA ARG A 82 -14.44 -11.57 -0.13
C ARG A 82 -13.11 -10.84 0.05
N LEU A 83 -12.92 -9.69 -0.61
CA LEU A 83 -11.74 -8.86 -0.43
C LEU A 83 -11.65 -8.34 1.02
N VAL A 84 -12.75 -7.83 1.58
CA VAL A 84 -12.78 -7.37 2.97
C VAL A 84 -12.48 -8.51 3.95
N GLU A 85 -13.07 -9.69 3.74
CA GLU A 85 -12.82 -10.87 4.56
C GLU A 85 -11.35 -11.32 4.49
N GLY A 86 -10.76 -11.31 3.29
CA GLY A 86 -9.35 -11.64 3.10
C GLY A 86 -8.38 -10.61 3.67
N LEU A 87 -8.75 -9.32 3.71
CA LEU A 87 -7.95 -8.24 4.28
C LEU A 87 -8.06 -8.13 5.81
N ARG A 88 -9.18 -8.56 6.40
CA ARG A 88 -9.42 -8.51 7.86
C ARG A 88 -8.29 -9.11 8.71
N PRO A 89 -7.75 -10.32 8.45
CA PRO A 89 -6.67 -10.87 9.25
C PRO A 89 -5.37 -10.05 9.13
N ILE A 90 -5.14 -9.42 7.98
CA ILE A 90 -3.97 -8.56 7.75
C ILE A 90 -4.11 -7.28 8.59
N LEU A 91 -5.28 -6.64 8.56
CA LEU A 91 -5.54 -5.42 9.32
C LEU A 91 -5.53 -5.66 10.84
N ALA A 92 -6.05 -6.80 11.30
CA ALA A 92 -6.04 -7.17 12.72
C ALA A 92 -4.63 -7.43 13.29
N SER A 93 -3.63 -7.64 12.42
CA SER A 93 -2.23 -7.85 12.81
C SER A 93 -1.44 -6.55 13.00
N ILE A 94 -2.03 -5.40 12.68
CA ILE A 94 -1.41 -4.08 12.88
C ILE A 94 -1.75 -3.61 14.30
N PRO A 95 -0.77 -3.44 15.20
CA PRO A 95 -1.03 -2.96 16.56
C PRO A 95 -1.56 -1.51 16.54
N PRO A 96 -2.39 -1.13 17.54
CA PRO A 96 -2.97 0.22 17.63
C PRO A 96 -1.92 1.32 17.84
#